data_AF-A0A6G9SCR4-F1
#
_entry.id   AF-A0A6G9SCR4-F1
#
_cell.length_a   1.000
_cell.length_b   1.000
_cell.length_c   1.000
_cell.angle_alpha   90.00
_cell.angle_beta   90.00
_cell.angle_gamma   90.00
#
_symmetry.space_group_name_H-M   'P 1'
#
loop_
_entity.id
_entity.type
_entity.pdbx_description
1 polymer ?
#
loop_
_entity_poly.entity_id
_entity_poly.type
_entity_poly.pdbx_seq_one_letter_code
_entity_poly.pdbx_strand_id
1 'polypeptide(L)'
;MNQPSYLPAILYLPKKVSMILYRLFATLLALTMLWSSVLPEVALAQTQTAPPAPKVQPPSKTPSSIQPYLDRVIKQLTEFRLDNGLKFIVLERHQAPVVSFLTYADVGGVDEPDGKTGVAHFLEHLAFKGTKRIGTTDYNAEKPLLERLEQLDAQIRAAKAQGKKDELAKLQAEFEQVESQATKLSKQNEMGRIVEQAGGVGLNANTSTEATRYFYSFPANKLELWMSLESERFLEPVLSREFYKEKEVILEERRLRVENSPIGLMIEKFIDAAYKVHPYRRPVIGYDQDIRNLTPEDVQKFYNTHYVPSNLAIAVVGDVNPAEVKRLAQIYFGRFPAKPKAVEQIPTEPAQKQTREVTVQLPSQPWYLEGYHRPAITHPDNAVYEIIASLLSNGRTSRLYKSLVEQQRVALTAQGFSGFPGDKYPNLMLFYALTAPGHTVDELATALRTEIEKLKTEPVTDAELQRVKTKARADLLRTLDSNMGMAQQLLEYEVKTGSWRNLFKQLDQIAAVKTADIQRVAKASFTPENRTIGKLLSKQS
;
A
#
# COMPACT_ATOMS: atom_id res chain seq x y z
N MET A 1 5.68 33.22 -9.56
CA MET A 1 7.04 33.15 -9.01
C MET A 1 7.32 31.71 -8.65
N ASN A 2 8.28 31.12 -9.35
CA ASN A 2 8.39 29.69 -9.63
C ASN A 2 9.08 28.90 -8.51
N GLN A 3 8.51 27.75 -8.17
CA GLN A 3 9.18 26.61 -7.51
C GLN A 3 8.81 25.38 -8.37
N PRO A 4 9.78 24.65 -8.97
CA PRO A 4 9.46 23.52 -9.83
C PRO A 4 9.37 22.20 -9.04
N SER A 5 8.34 21.43 -9.37
CA SER A 5 8.14 20.02 -9.02
C SER A 5 9.19 19.13 -9.71
N TYR A 6 9.91 18.33 -8.93
CA TYR A 6 10.93 17.40 -9.42
C TYR A 6 10.32 16.07 -9.89
N LEU A 7 10.37 15.82 -11.21
CA LEU A 7 10.44 14.51 -11.86
C LEU A 7 11.18 14.74 -13.19
N PRO A 8 12.37 14.16 -13.45
CA PRO A 8 13.13 14.51 -14.63
C PRO A 8 12.61 13.76 -15.86
N ALA A 9 12.24 14.53 -16.89
CA ALA A 9 12.15 14.05 -18.27
C ALA A 9 13.56 13.74 -18.78
N ILE A 10 13.83 12.47 -19.10
CA ILE A 10 15.12 12.06 -19.67
C ILE A 10 15.05 12.23 -21.20
N LEU A 11 15.66 13.31 -21.69
CA LEU A 11 16.04 13.47 -23.10
C LEU A 11 17.39 12.79 -23.32
N TYR A 12 17.46 11.90 -24.33
CA TYR A 12 18.68 11.22 -24.74
C TYR A 12 19.75 12.23 -25.21
N LEU A 13 20.91 12.26 -24.54
CA LEU A 13 22.12 12.96 -24.97
C LEU A 13 23.35 12.02 -24.88
N PRO A 14 24.36 12.17 -25.75
CA PRO A 14 25.45 11.22 -25.90
C PRO A 14 26.40 11.16 -24.69
N LYS A 15 26.83 9.93 -24.36
CA LYS A 15 27.54 9.50 -23.13
C LYS A 15 28.76 10.32 -22.69
N LYS A 16 29.40 11.13 -23.55
CA LYS A 16 30.58 11.94 -23.18
C LYS A 16 30.24 13.29 -22.54
N VAL A 17 29.05 13.85 -22.79
CA VAL A 17 28.63 15.15 -22.21
C VAL A 17 28.13 14.97 -20.77
N SER A 18 27.57 13.81 -20.45
CA SER A 18 27.06 13.46 -19.11
C SER A 18 28.13 13.48 -18.01
N MET A 19 29.40 13.19 -18.33
CA MET A 19 30.45 13.07 -17.32
C MET A 19 31.04 14.44 -16.90
N ILE A 20 30.95 15.44 -17.78
CA ILE A 20 31.39 16.82 -17.50
C ILE A 20 30.32 17.56 -16.67
N LEU A 21 29.03 17.35 -16.98
CA LEU A 21 27.94 17.87 -16.15
C LEU A 21 27.92 17.25 -14.74
N TYR A 22 28.24 15.96 -14.60
CA TYR A 22 28.32 15.29 -13.29
C TYR A 22 29.43 15.87 -12.39
N ARG A 23 30.57 16.26 -12.97
CA ARG A 23 31.69 16.89 -12.25
C ARG A 23 31.41 18.34 -11.86
N LEU A 24 30.68 19.09 -12.68
CA LEU A 24 30.25 20.46 -12.36
C LEU A 24 29.13 20.50 -11.31
N PHE A 25 28.23 19.51 -11.28
CA PHE A 25 27.18 19.42 -10.26
C PHE A 25 27.74 18.97 -8.89
N ALA A 26 28.72 18.06 -8.87
CA ALA A 26 29.39 17.62 -7.64
C ALA A 26 30.29 18.71 -7.01
N THR A 27 30.85 19.62 -7.81
CA THR A 27 31.65 20.75 -7.30
C THR A 27 30.78 21.90 -6.79
N LEU A 28 29.58 22.12 -7.35
CA LEU A 28 28.65 23.16 -6.86
C LEU A 28 27.98 22.77 -5.53
N LEU A 29 27.76 21.47 -5.28
CA LEU A 29 27.20 20.96 -4.02
C LEU A 29 28.25 20.94 -2.88
N ALA A 30 29.53 20.77 -3.20
CA ALA A 30 30.62 20.82 -2.24
C ALA A 30 30.96 22.26 -1.79
N LEU A 31 30.79 23.26 -2.66
CA LEU A 31 31.02 24.68 -2.33
C LEU A 31 29.88 25.32 -1.52
N THR A 32 28.68 24.73 -1.51
CA THR A 32 27.53 25.21 -0.71
C THR A 32 27.51 24.62 0.71
N MET A 33 28.22 23.52 0.97
CA MET A 33 28.40 22.95 2.31
C MET A 33 29.63 23.50 3.08
N LEU A 34 30.49 24.30 2.46
CA LEU A 34 31.69 24.86 3.09
C LEU A 34 31.57 26.35 3.49
N TRP A 35 30.36 26.92 3.46
CA TRP A 35 30.11 28.33 3.80
C TRP A 35 29.03 28.56 4.86
N SER A 36 28.79 27.59 5.74
CA SER A 36 27.92 27.76 6.92
C SER A 36 28.58 27.39 8.25
N SER A 37 29.92 27.27 8.28
CA SER A 37 30.63 26.82 9.49
C SER A 37 31.89 27.63 9.80
N VAL A 38 31.84 28.97 9.81
CA VAL A 38 32.73 29.80 10.65
C VAL A 38 32.07 31.15 10.93
N LEU A 39 31.49 31.31 12.13
CA LEU A 39 31.62 32.43 13.09
C LEU A 39 30.43 32.45 14.08
N PRO A 40 30.66 32.78 15.37
CA PRO A 40 29.65 32.67 16.42
C PRO A 40 28.84 33.97 16.52
N GLU A 41 27.51 33.87 16.41
CA GLU A 41 26.61 34.99 16.73
C GLU A 41 25.90 34.72 18.06
N VAL A 42 26.13 35.64 18.99
CA VAL A 42 25.55 35.70 20.33
C VAL A 42 24.05 36.01 20.19
N ALA A 43 23.19 35.05 20.52
CA ALA A 43 21.76 35.29 20.62
C ALA A 43 21.43 35.98 21.95
N LEU A 44 21.09 37.27 21.88
CA LEU A 44 20.44 38.00 22.96
C LEU A 44 19.04 37.39 23.20
N ALA A 45 18.81 36.89 24.42
CA ALA A 45 17.52 36.41 24.87
C ALA A 45 16.52 37.58 24.95
N GLN A 46 15.52 37.60 24.07
CA GLN A 46 14.29 38.36 24.29
C GLN A 46 13.31 37.47 25.06
N THR A 47 13.04 37.85 26.31
CA THR A 47 12.01 37.28 27.17
C THR A 47 10.62 37.64 26.63
N GLN A 48 10.03 36.77 25.82
CA GLN A 48 8.57 36.72 25.67
C GLN A 48 8.02 35.77 26.73
N THR A 49 7.24 36.32 27.66
CA THR A 49 6.50 35.58 28.67
C THR A 49 5.48 34.67 27.99
N ALA A 50 5.63 33.37 28.17
CA ALA A 50 4.64 32.38 27.73
C ALA A 50 3.29 32.63 28.44
N PRO A 51 2.14 32.53 27.75
CA PRO A 51 0.84 32.57 28.39
C PRO A 51 0.70 31.39 29.38
N PRO A 52 -0.04 31.57 30.50
CA PRO A 52 -0.15 30.54 31.52
C PRO A 52 -0.78 29.26 30.97
N ALA A 53 -0.21 28.12 31.38
CA ALA A 53 -0.70 26.80 31.00
C ALA A 53 -2.21 26.67 31.30
N PRO A 54 -3.02 26.09 30.40
CA PRO A 54 -4.43 25.84 30.67
C PRO A 54 -4.56 24.94 31.89
N LYS A 55 -5.41 25.35 32.84
CA LYS A 55 -5.71 24.57 34.05
C LYS A 55 -6.27 23.21 33.63
N VAL A 56 -5.54 22.15 33.98
CA VAL A 56 -5.99 20.76 33.81
C VAL A 56 -7.21 20.55 34.71
N GLN A 57 -8.39 20.41 34.10
CA GLN A 57 -9.58 19.94 34.82
C GLN A 57 -9.38 18.48 35.24
N PRO A 58 -9.81 18.07 36.44
CA PRO A 58 -9.75 16.67 36.86
C PRO A 58 -10.58 15.79 35.90
N PRO A 59 -10.15 14.55 35.62
CA PRO A 59 -10.85 13.68 34.68
C PRO A 59 -12.28 13.42 35.18
N SER A 60 -13.27 13.69 34.33
CA SER A 60 -14.66 13.33 34.60
C SER A 60 -14.77 11.83 34.83
N LYS A 61 -15.32 11.41 35.97
CA LYS A 61 -15.49 10.00 36.39
C LYS A 61 -16.51 9.20 35.57
N THR A 62 -16.94 9.72 34.42
CA THR A 62 -17.81 9.01 33.48
C THR A 62 -17.05 8.93 32.16
N PRO A 63 -16.66 7.74 31.67
CA PRO A 63 -16.12 7.65 30.32
C PRO A 63 -17.22 8.16 29.38
N SER A 64 -16.99 9.30 28.72
CA SER A 64 -17.95 9.77 27.71
C SER A 64 -17.99 8.69 26.64
N SER A 65 -19.09 7.95 26.56
CA SER A 65 -19.26 6.93 25.55
C SER A 65 -19.08 7.58 24.18
N ILE A 66 -18.23 7.00 23.34
CA ILE A 66 -18.09 7.43 21.94
C ILE A 66 -19.27 6.97 21.08
N GLN A 67 -20.13 6.11 21.65
CA GLN A 67 -21.26 5.50 20.96
C GLN A 67 -22.18 6.51 20.27
N PRO A 68 -22.59 7.64 20.90
CA PRO A 68 -23.46 8.61 20.22
C PRO A 68 -22.82 9.24 18.97
N TYR A 69 -21.49 9.32 18.92
CA TYR A 69 -20.78 9.77 17.72
C TYR A 69 -20.75 8.69 16.64
N LEU A 70 -20.48 7.44 17.03
CA LEU A 70 -20.54 6.30 16.10
C LEU A 70 -21.95 6.12 15.51
N ASP A 71 -22.99 6.18 16.34
CA ASP A 71 -24.38 6.07 15.91
C ASP A 71 -24.75 7.16 14.90
N ARG A 72 -24.25 8.38 15.10
CA ARG A 72 -24.43 9.48 14.15
C ARG A 72 -23.78 9.18 12.81
N VAL A 73 -22.52 8.73 12.79
CA VAL A 73 -21.82 8.36 11.56
C VAL A 73 -22.55 7.20 10.86
N ILE A 74 -22.96 6.17 11.60
CA ILE A 74 -23.70 5.02 11.07
C ILE A 74 -25.03 5.46 10.44
N LYS A 75 -25.74 6.42 11.05
CA LYS A 75 -26.99 6.96 10.51
C LYS A 75 -26.79 7.75 9.21
N GLN A 76 -25.61 8.36 9.01
CA GLN A 76 -25.25 9.09 7.78
C GLN A 76 -24.68 8.19 6.68
N LEU A 77 -24.43 6.91 6.98
CA LEU A 77 -24.00 5.93 6.00
C LEU A 77 -25.19 5.39 5.22
N THR A 78 -25.07 5.40 3.90
CA THR A 78 -25.99 4.74 2.99
C THR A 78 -25.20 3.81 2.07
N GLU A 79 -25.84 2.74 1.62
CA GLU A 79 -25.25 1.82 0.65
C GLU A 79 -26.27 1.47 -0.42
N PHE A 80 -25.80 1.24 -1.63
CA PHE A 80 -26.63 0.72 -2.72
C PHE A 80 -25.78 -0.11 -3.68
N ARG A 81 -26.44 -0.95 -4.45
CA ARG A 81 -25.81 -1.73 -5.52
C ARG A 81 -26.53 -1.41 -6.83
N LEU A 82 -25.77 -1.23 -7.90
CA LEU A 82 -26.30 -1.10 -9.26
C LEU A 82 -26.69 -2.48 -9.80
N ASP A 83 -27.53 -2.52 -10.85
CA ASP A 83 -28.00 -3.78 -11.45
C ASP A 83 -26.86 -4.63 -12.03
N ASN A 84 -25.74 -4.01 -12.41
CA ASN A 84 -24.54 -4.71 -12.87
C ASN A 84 -23.67 -5.28 -11.75
N GLY A 85 -24.03 -5.04 -10.49
CA GLY A 85 -23.34 -5.55 -9.32
C GLY A 85 -22.37 -4.58 -8.65
N LEU A 86 -22.10 -3.39 -9.20
CA LEU A 86 -21.20 -2.42 -8.54
C LEU A 86 -21.80 -1.90 -7.23
N LYS A 87 -21.02 -1.99 -6.13
CA LYS A 87 -21.45 -1.52 -4.81
C LYS A 87 -20.93 -0.11 -4.51
N PHE A 88 -21.79 0.74 -3.96
CA PHE A 88 -21.45 2.05 -3.42
C PHE A 88 -21.74 2.11 -1.92
N ILE A 89 -20.85 2.77 -1.19
CA ILE A 89 -21.02 3.19 0.20
C ILE A 89 -20.86 4.71 0.24
N VAL A 90 -21.81 5.43 0.80
CA VAL A 90 -21.81 6.90 0.83
C VAL A 90 -21.93 7.37 2.27
N LEU A 91 -20.99 8.20 2.71
CA LEU A 91 -21.01 8.89 4.00
C LEU A 91 -21.16 10.40 3.78
N GLU A 92 -22.36 10.90 4.08
CA GLU A 92 -22.73 12.32 3.95
C GLU A 92 -22.16 13.17 5.09
N ARG A 93 -21.44 14.24 4.73
CA ARG A 93 -20.67 15.10 5.64
C ARG A 93 -20.56 16.55 5.13
N HIS A 94 -21.39 17.45 5.66
CA HIS A 94 -21.41 18.87 5.23
C HIS A 94 -20.44 19.79 6.02
N GLN A 95 -19.42 19.26 6.70
CA GLN A 95 -18.53 20.10 7.52
C GLN A 95 -17.55 20.94 6.69
N ALA A 96 -17.19 20.48 5.49
CA ALA A 96 -16.34 21.18 4.54
C ALA A 96 -16.78 20.82 3.11
N PRO A 97 -16.72 21.75 2.13
CA PRO A 97 -17.20 21.54 0.77
C PRO A 97 -16.24 20.68 -0.08
N VAL A 98 -15.86 19.53 0.46
CA VAL A 98 -14.88 18.59 -0.11
C VAL A 98 -15.41 17.17 0.00
N VAL A 99 -15.04 16.34 -0.96
CA VAL A 99 -15.42 14.94 -1.05
C VAL A 99 -14.20 14.11 -1.44
N SER A 100 -14.03 12.99 -0.75
CA SER A 100 -13.02 11.97 -1.06
C SER A 100 -13.68 10.75 -1.65
N PHE A 101 -12.97 10.14 -2.59
CA PHE A 101 -13.43 8.98 -3.34
C PHE A 101 -12.39 7.89 -3.26
N LEU A 102 -12.84 6.65 -3.10
CA LEU A 102 -11.99 5.47 -3.23
C LEU A 102 -12.73 4.41 -4.03
N THR A 103 -12.11 3.95 -5.11
CA THR A 103 -12.49 2.75 -5.85
C THR A 103 -11.60 1.60 -5.38
N TYR A 104 -12.22 0.53 -4.91
CA TYR A 104 -11.56 -0.68 -4.43
C TYR A 104 -11.86 -1.82 -5.38
N ALA A 105 -10.82 -2.33 -6.03
CA ALA A 105 -10.88 -3.57 -6.78
C ALA A 105 -10.45 -4.72 -5.85
N ASP A 106 -11.33 -5.71 -5.63
CA ASP A 106 -11.00 -6.88 -4.81
C ASP A 106 -10.17 -7.88 -5.63
N VAL A 107 -8.95 -7.44 -5.94
CA VAL A 107 -7.92 -8.13 -6.71
C VAL A 107 -6.56 -7.55 -6.37
N GLY A 108 -5.54 -8.39 -6.14
CA GLY A 108 -4.17 -7.97 -5.90
C GLY A 108 -3.16 -9.07 -6.25
N GLY A 109 -1.98 -9.03 -5.60
CA GLY A 109 -0.91 -10.01 -5.83
C GLY A 109 -1.28 -11.49 -5.61
N VAL A 110 -2.30 -11.77 -4.78
CA VAL A 110 -2.77 -13.14 -4.55
C VAL A 110 -3.57 -13.73 -5.70
N ASP A 111 -4.15 -12.88 -6.54
CA ASP A 111 -4.98 -13.27 -7.68
C ASP A 111 -4.15 -13.40 -8.98
N GLU A 112 -2.83 -13.22 -8.89
CA GLU A 112 -1.97 -13.25 -10.07
C GLU A 112 -1.72 -14.69 -10.56
N PRO A 113 -1.76 -14.93 -11.89
CA PRO A 113 -1.44 -16.23 -12.44
C PRO A 113 0.05 -16.56 -12.26
N ASP A 114 0.36 -17.86 -12.19
CA ASP A 114 1.75 -18.33 -12.14
C ASP A 114 2.57 -17.83 -13.34
N GLY A 115 3.80 -17.37 -13.07
CA GLY A 115 4.71 -16.82 -14.08
C GLY A 115 4.30 -15.45 -14.62
N LYS A 116 3.30 -14.80 -14.01
CA LYS A 116 2.78 -13.48 -14.37
C LYS A 116 2.70 -12.57 -13.14
N THR A 117 3.62 -12.75 -12.19
CA THR A 117 3.64 -11.94 -10.98
C THR A 117 3.90 -10.46 -11.29
N GLY A 118 3.29 -9.57 -10.52
CA GLY A 118 3.32 -8.13 -10.72
C GLY A 118 2.28 -7.59 -11.72
N VAL A 119 1.46 -8.43 -12.36
CA VAL A 119 0.44 -7.98 -13.32
C VAL A 119 -0.61 -7.06 -12.69
N ALA A 120 -0.95 -7.23 -11.41
CA ALA A 120 -1.88 -6.35 -10.71
C ALA A 120 -1.30 -4.95 -10.53
N HIS A 121 -0.03 -4.88 -10.09
CA HIS A 121 0.72 -3.63 -9.96
C HIS A 121 0.97 -2.97 -11.32
N PHE A 122 1.25 -3.77 -12.35
CA PHE A 122 1.42 -3.27 -13.71
C PHE A 122 0.13 -2.63 -14.23
N LEU A 123 -1.03 -3.27 -14.02
CA LEU A 123 -2.32 -2.71 -14.40
C LEU A 123 -2.59 -1.38 -13.70
N GLU A 124 -2.24 -1.26 -12.41
CA GLU A 124 -2.35 0.01 -11.67
C GLU A 124 -1.65 1.16 -12.40
N HIS A 125 -0.41 0.97 -12.87
CA HIS A 125 0.31 1.97 -13.65
C HIS A 125 -0.42 2.30 -14.96
N LEU A 126 -0.90 1.28 -15.66
CA LEU A 126 -1.57 1.43 -16.95
C LEU A 126 -2.95 2.08 -16.84
N ALA A 127 -3.63 1.95 -15.69
CA ALA A 127 -4.91 2.59 -15.45
C ALA A 127 -4.83 4.13 -15.46
N PHE A 128 -3.63 4.72 -15.37
CA PHE A 128 -3.42 6.16 -15.52
C PHE A 128 -3.03 6.59 -16.94
N LYS A 129 -2.78 5.65 -17.86
CA LYS A 129 -2.38 5.94 -19.24
C LYS A 129 -3.57 6.28 -20.14
N GLY A 130 -4.76 6.10 -19.61
CA GLY A 130 -5.99 6.65 -20.17
C GLY A 130 -6.80 5.63 -20.96
N THR A 131 -7.68 6.17 -21.78
CA THR A 131 -8.76 5.46 -22.46
C THR A 131 -8.72 5.79 -23.94
N LYS A 132 -9.76 5.36 -24.68
CA LYS A 132 -9.99 5.81 -26.06
C LYS A 132 -10.29 7.30 -26.17
N ARG A 133 -10.67 7.96 -25.06
CA ARG A 133 -11.08 9.37 -25.00
C ARG A 133 -10.08 10.26 -24.25
N ILE A 134 -9.40 9.71 -23.25
CA ILE A 134 -8.46 10.43 -22.38
C ILE A 134 -7.06 9.87 -22.61
N GLY A 135 -6.04 10.74 -22.67
CA GLY A 135 -4.64 10.32 -22.80
C GLY A 135 -4.15 10.15 -24.25
N THR A 136 -4.92 10.60 -25.25
CA THR A 136 -4.51 10.57 -26.67
C THR A 136 -5.04 11.78 -27.44
N THR A 137 -4.38 12.14 -28.55
CA THR A 137 -4.86 13.14 -29.52
C THR A 137 -5.78 12.53 -30.56
N ASP A 138 -5.54 11.27 -30.96
CA ASP A 138 -6.36 10.52 -31.92
C ASP A 138 -6.17 9.01 -31.70
N TYR A 139 -7.16 8.36 -31.07
CA TYR A 139 -7.12 6.93 -30.80
C TYR A 139 -7.17 6.08 -32.09
N ASN A 140 -7.85 6.54 -33.14
CA ASN A 140 -7.99 5.77 -34.37
C ASN A 140 -6.65 5.69 -35.12
N ALA A 141 -5.85 6.75 -35.06
CA ALA A 141 -4.48 6.75 -35.57
C ALA A 141 -3.50 6.00 -34.64
N GLU A 142 -3.73 6.04 -33.32
CA GLU A 142 -2.86 5.40 -32.33
C GLU A 142 -3.01 3.88 -32.31
N LYS A 143 -4.25 3.37 -32.37
CA LYS A 143 -4.56 1.93 -32.27
C LYS A 143 -3.71 1.03 -33.18
N PRO A 144 -3.61 1.27 -34.51
CA PRO A 144 -2.79 0.40 -35.37
C PRO A 144 -1.30 0.42 -35.02
N LEU A 145 -0.79 1.52 -34.44
CA LEU A 145 0.60 1.59 -33.97
C LEU A 145 0.80 0.72 -32.73
N LEU A 146 -0.15 0.75 -31.78
CA LEU A 146 -0.12 -0.11 -30.60
C LEU A 146 -0.19 -1.59 -30.97
N GLU A 147 -1.09 -1.96 -31.89
CA GLU A 147 -1.18 -3.33 -32.43
C GLU A 147 0.12 -3.75 -33.13
N ARG A 148 0.77 -2.82 -33.86
CA ARG A 148 2.07 -3.09 -34.50
C ARG A 148 3.19 -3.29 -33.47
N LEU A 149 3.21 -2.55 -32.37
CA LEU A 149 4.17 -2.75 -31.28
C LEU A 149 4.05 -4.13 -30.66
N GLU A 150 2.82 -4.59 -30.41
CA GLU A 150 2.56 -5.94 -29.88
C GLU A 150 3.07 -7.04 -30.82
N GLN A 151 2.82 -6.89 -32.12
CA GLN A 151 3.33 -7.82 -33.14
C GLN A 151 4.86 -7.81 -33.19
N LEU A 152 5.48 -6.63 -33.19
CA LEU A 152 6.94 -6.48 -33.22
C LEU A 152 7.58 -7.08 -31.98
N ASP A 153 7.01 -6.89 -30.79
CA ASP A 153 7.50 -7.50 -29.54
C ASP A 153 7.43 -9.04 -29.58
N ALA A 154 6.36 -9.61 -30.15
CA ALA A 154 6.28 -11.06 -30.36
C ALA A 154 7.37 -11.56 -31.33
N GLN A 155 7.59 -10.84 -32.43
CA GLN A 155 8.63 -11.14 -33.42
C GLN A 155 10.05 -11.01 -32.83
N ILE A 156 10.31 -9.95 -32.06
CA ILE A 156 11.58 -9.70 -31.36
C ILE A 156 11.89 -10.86 -30.42
N ARG A 157 10.91 -11.31 -29.64
CA ARG A 157 11.08 -12.44 -28.72
C ARG A 157 11.36 -13.74 -29.45
N ALA A 158 10.65 -14.02 -30.54
CA ALA A 158 10.90 -15.20 -31.38
C ALA A 158 12.30 -15.17 -32.02
N ALA A 159 12.71 -14.03 -32.60
CA ALA A 159 14.02 -13.85 -33.20
C ALA A 159 15.15 -13.99 -32.17
N LYS A 160 14.96 -13.46 -30.96
CA LYS A 160 15.89 -13.61 -29.82
C LYS A 160 16.03 -15.08 -29.41
N ALA A 161 14.92 -15.81 -29.29
CA ALA A 161 14.94 -17.24 -28.95
C ALA A 161 15.64 -18.10 -30.02
N GLN A 162 15.52 -17.71 -31.30
CA GLN A 162 16.15 -18.39 -32.44
C GLN A 162 17.60 -17.93 -32.72
N GLY A 163 18.13 -16.97 -31.95
CA GLY A 163 19.49 -16.46 -32.13
C GLY A 163 19.71 -15.64 -33.42
N LYS A 164 18.65 -15.14 -34.06
CA LYS A 164 18.70 -14.44 -35.35
C LYS A 164 19.07 -12.95 -35.16
N LYS A 165 20.37 -12.67 -35.01
CA LYS A 165 20.88 -11.33 -34.65
C LYS A 165 20.52 -10.21 -35.65
N ASP A 166 20.61 -10.48 -36.96
CA ASP A 166 20.34 -9.46 -37.98
C ASP A 166 18.84 -9.14 -38.08
N GLU A 167 17.99 -10.16 -37.96
CA GLU A 167 16.53 -10.00 -37.91
C GLU A 167 16.13 -9.21 -36.65
N LEU A 168 16.72 -9.56 -35.50
CA LEU A 168 16.49 -8.89 -34.23
C LEU A 168 16.81 -7.38 -34.30
N ALA A 169 17.96 -7.00 -34.86
CA ALA A 169 18.34 -5.59 -34.99
C ALA A 169 17.36 -4.78 -35.86
N LYS A 170 16.87 -5.38 -36.96
CA LYS A 170 15.87 -4.75 -37.83
C LYS A 170 14.53 -4.56 -37.11
N LEU A 171 14.06 -5.60 -36.43
CA LEU A 171 12.80 -5.56 -35.69
C LEU A 171 12.85 -4.54 -34.54
N GLN A 172 13.98 -4.43 -33.83
CA GLN A 172 14.17 -3.43 -32.78
C GLN A 172 14.15 -2.00 -33.32
N ALA A 173 14.82 -1.75 -34.45
CA ALA A 173 14.79 -0.43 -35.08
C ALA A 173 13.37 -0.04 -35.54
N GLU A 174 12.61 -0.98 -36.10
CA GLU A 174 11.20 -0.74 -36.45
C GLU A 174 10.35 -0.48 -35.21
N PHE A 175 10.56 -1.24 -34.13
CA PHE A 175 9.85 -1.07 -32.87
C PHE A 175 10.07 0.35 -32.30
N GLU A 176 11.31 0.82 -32.22
CA GLU A 176 11.63 2.16 -31.74
C GLU A 176 10.97 3.26 -32.60
N GLN A 177 10.92 3.05 -33.92
CA GLN A 177 10.25 3.98 -34.84
C GLN A 177 8.74 4.03 -34.59
N VAL A 178 8.08 2.88 -34.49
CA VAL A 178 6.64 2.79 -34.24
C VAL A 178 6.30 3.33 -32.85
N GLU A 179 7.13 3.07 -31.84
CA GLU A 179 6.92 3.57 -30.47
C GLU A 179 7.03 5.10 -30.42
N SER A 180 7.98 5.67 -31.16
CA SER A 180 8.13 7.12 -31.32
C SER A 180 6.91 7.75 -31.99
N GLN A 181 6.33 7.09 -33.00
CA GLN A 181 5.10 7.54 -33.65
C GLN A 181 3.90 7.49 -32.69
N ALA A 182 3.72 6.39 -31.97
CA ALA A 182 2.65 6.24 -30.99
C ALA A 182 2.75 7.27 -29.86
N THR A 183 3.97 7.53 -29.38
CA THR A 183 4.24 8.52 -28.33
C THR A 183 3.78 9.93 -28.71
N LYS A 184 3.87 10.32 -29.98
CA LYS A 184 3.41 11.64 -30.46
C LYS A 184 1.89 11.81 -30.38
N LEU A 185 1.16 10.69 -30.35
CA LEU A 185 -0.29 10.68 -30.19
C LEU A 185 -0.70 10.59 -28.71
N SER A 186 0.15 10.04 -27.84
CA SER A 186 -0.10 9.99 -26.39
C SER A 186 -0.09 11.38 -25.75
N LYS A 187 -1.09 11.66 -24.92
CA LYS A 187 -1.11 12.82 -24.02
C LYS A 187 -0.76 12.37 -22.61
N GLN A 188 0.53 12.44 -22.27
CA GLN A 188 1.03 12.04 -20.96
C GLN A 188 0.33 12.77 -19.82
N ASN A 189 -0.04 12.00 -18.79
CA ASN A 189 -0.70 12.47 -17.56
C ASN A 189 -1.94 13.36 -17.81
N GLU A 190 -2.71 13.11 -18.86
CA GLU A 190 -3.92 13.90 -19.18
C GLU A 190 -4.94 13.87 -18.03
N MET A 191 -5.18 12.69 -17.45
CA MET A 191 -6.11 12.55 -16.31
C MET A 191 -5.66 13.38 -15.11
N GLY A 192 -4.37 13.30 -14.75
CA GLY A 192 -3.81 14.10 -13.66
C GLY A 192 -3.96 15.59 -13.90
N ARG A 193 -3.68 16.05 -15.13
CA ARG A 193 -3.87 17.47 -15.50
C ARG A 193 -5.33 17.91 -15.38
N ILE A 194 -6.30 17.09 -15.81
CA ILE A 194 -7.73 17.40 -15.64
C ILE A 194 -8.09 17.51 -14.15
N VAL A 195 -7.62 16.57 -13.33
CA VAL A 195 -7.88 16.55 -11.88
C VAL A 195 -7.28 17.78 -11.20
N GLU A 196 -6.01 18.09 -11.45
CA GLU A 196 -5.32 19.25 -10.87
C GLU A 196 -5.99 20.58 -11.26
N GLN A 197 -6.31 20.75 -12.56
CA GLN A 197 -6.99 21.96 -13.05
C GLN A 197 -8.39 22.14 -12.46
N ALA A 198 -9.07 21.05 -12.12
CA ALA A 198 -10.37 21.08 -11.45
C ALA A 198 -10.29 21.25 -9.92
N GLY A 199 -9.08 21.41 -9.36
CA GLY A 199 -8.83 21.58 -7.93
C GLY A 199 -8.78 20.28 -7.15
N GLY A 200 -8.64 19.14 -7.83
CA GLY A 200 -8.50 17.84 -7.21
C GLY A 200 -7.13 17.65 -6.57
N VAL A 201 -7.09 16.87 -5.49
CA VAL A 201 -5.88 16.61 -4.72
C VAL A 201 -5.76 15.13 -4.37
N GLY A 202 -4.51 14.67 -4.27
CA GLY A 202 -4.21 13.31 -3.84
C GLY A 202 -4.60 12.22 -4.83
N LEU A 203 -4.59 12.51 -6.15
CA LEU A 203 -4.69 11.49 -7.20
C LEU A 203 -3.58 10.47 -7.06
N ASN A 204 -3.97 9.28 -6.64
CA ASN A 204 -3.04 8.20 -6.43
C ASN A 204 -3.75 6.84 -6.53
N ALA A 205 -2.93 5.79 -6.55
CA ALA A 205 -3.37 4.42 -6.38
C ALA A 205 -2.38 3.65 -5.50
N ASN A 206 -2.78 2.45 -5.11
CA ASN A 206 -1.85 1.45 -4.62
C ASN A 206 -2.37 0.06 -4.93
N THR A 207 -1.44 -0.86 -5.13
CA THR A 207 -1.69 -2.28 -5.16
C THR A 207 -1.09 -2.94 -3.92
N SER A 208 -1.87 -3.81 -3.29
CA SER A 208 -1.42 -4.69 -2.22
C SER A 208 -1.52 -6.15 -2.66
N THR A 209 -1.21 -7.06 -1.74
CA THR A 209 -1.40 -8.50 -1.96
C THR A 209 -2.85 -8.87 -2.26
N GLU A 210 -3.84 -8.05 -1.91
CA GLU A 210 -5.26 -8.45 -1.93
C GLU A 210 -6.18 -7.47 -2.65
N ALA A 211 -5.67 -6.29 -3.02
CA ALA A 211 -6.50 -5.20 -3.52
C ALA A 211 -5.69 -4.19 -4.32
N THR A 212 -6.33 -3.60 -5.32
CA THR A 212 -5.88 -2.38 -5.98
C THR A 212 -6.88 -1.27 -5.68
N ARG A 213 -6.38 -0.14 -5.20
CA ARG A 213 -7.19 1.00 -4.74
C ARG A 213 -6.83 2.24 -5.53
N TYR A 214 -7.82 2.98 -6.01
CA TYR A 214 -7.66 4.26 -6.72
C TYR A 214 -8.41 5.33 -5.94
N PHE A 215 -7.75 6.45 -5.63
CA PHE A 215 -8.34 7.42 -4.71
C PHE A 215 -7.84 8.84 -4.95
N TYR A 216 -8.73 9.78 -4.68
CA TYR A 216 -8.49 11.22 -4.72
C TYR A 216 -9.64 12.00 -4.11
N SER A 217 -9.43 13.30 -3.92
CA SER A 217 -10.47 14.21 -3.42
C SER A 217 -10.70 15.37 -4.36
N PHE A 218 -11.90 15.92 -4.32
CA PHE A 218 -12.29 17.13 -5.03
C PHE A 218 -13.09 18.09 -4.13
N PRO A 219 -13.21 19.37 -4.53
CA PRO A 219 -14.34 20.21 -4.12
C PRO A 219 -15.68 19.53 -4.44
N ALA A 220 -16.67 19.67 -3.57
CA ALA A 220 -17.96 18.98 -3.67
C ALA A 220 -18.69 19.18 -5.01
N ASN A 221 -18.57 20.37 -5.60
CA ASN A 221 -19.17 20.71 -6.89
C ASN A 221 -18.53 20.00 -8.11
N LYS A 222 -17.51 19.17 -7.91
CA LYS A 222 -16.87 18.35 -8.97
C LYS A 222 -17.23 16.86 -8.88
N LEU A 223 -18.24 16.48 -8.09
CA LEU A 223 -18.73 15.11 -7.98
C LEU A 223 -18.99 14.46 -9.35
N GLU A 224 -19.69 15.16 -10.26
CA GLU A 224 -20.01 14.61 -11.58
C GLU A 224 -18.77 14.47 -12.48
N LEU A 225 -17.79 15.38 -12.35
CA LEU A 225 -16.51 15.22 -13.03
C LEU A 225 -15.78 13.95 -12.56
N TRP A 226 -15.77 13.69 -11.25
CA TRP A 226 -15.24 12.44 -10.69
C TRP A 226 -15.95 11.21 -11.27
N MET A 227 -17.29 11.22 -11.27
CA MET A 227 -18.10 10.13 -11.83
C MET A 227 -17.74 9.86 -13.29
N SER A 228 -17.56 10.91 -14.08
CA SER A 228 -17.11 10.80 -15.47
C SER A 228 -15.70 10.21 -15.59
N LEU A 229 -14.72 10.76 -14.87
CA LEU A 229 -13.32 10.35 -14.97
C LEU A 229 -13.10 8.91 -14.49
N GLU A 230 -13.66 8.56 -13.34
CA GLU A 230 -13.45 7.27 -12.71
C GLU A 230 -14.19 6.15 -13.45
N SER A 231 -15.40 6.42 -13.97
CA SER A 231 -16.09 5.45 -14.82
C SER A 231 -15.40 5.25 -16.16
N GLU A 232 -14.88 6.31 -16.80
CA GLU A 232 -14.13 6.17 -18.06
C GLU A 232 -12.87 5.32 -17.88
N ARG A 233 -12.14 5.49 -16.76
CA ARG A 233 -10.91 4.75 -16.44
C ARG A 233 -11.08 3.23 -16.59
N PHE A 234 -12.25 2.71 -16.25
CA PHE A 234 -12.56 1.27 -16.28
C PHE A 234 -13.61 0.88 -17.31
N LEU A 235 -14.06 1.77 -18.20
CA LEU A 235 -15.00 1.39 -19.26
C LEU A 235 -14.29 0.96 -20.53
N GLU A 236 -13.31 1.77 -20.99
CA GLU A 236 -12.56 1.52 -22.22
C GLU A 236 -11.06 1.88 -22.04
N PRO A 237 -10.34 1.27 -21.09
CA PRO A 237 -8.91 1.53 -20.92
C PRO A 237 -8.12 1.08 -22.15
N VAL A 238 -7.04 1.79 -22.47
CA VAL A 238 -6.09 1.42 -23.53
C VAL A 238 -4.80 0.94 -22.86
N LEU A 239 -4.80 -0.32 -22.43
CA LEU A 239 -3.72 -0.89 -21.60
C LEU A 239 -2.41 -1.13 -22.35
N SER A 240 -2.41 -1.13 -23.69
CA SER A 240 -1.18 -1.21 -24.48
C SER A 240 -0.47 0.14 -24.64
N ARG A 241 -1.15 1.26 -24.34
CA ARG A 241 -0.53 2.60 -24.38
C ARG A 241 0.55 2.71 -23.31
N GLU A 242 1.74 3.10 -23.74
CA GLU A 242 2.94 3.25 -22.88
C GLU A 242 3.36 1.96 -22.15
N PHE A 243 2.82 0.80 -22.50
CA PHE A 243 3.11 -0.48 -21.83
C PHE A 243 4.61 -0.76 -21.71
N TYR A 244 5.36 -0.63 -22.81
CA TYR A 244 6.78 -0.96 -22.84
C TYR A 244 7.63 0.03 -22.05
N LYS A 245 7.24 1.32 -22.02
CA LYS A 245 7.89 2.32 -21.18
C LYS A 245 7.62 2.06 -19.70
N GLU A 246 6.38 1.78 -19.35
CA GLU A 246 6.01 1.45 -17.97
C GLU A 246 6.66 0.17 -17.48
N LYS A 247 6.86 -0.82 -18.36
CA LYS A 247 7.63 -2.02 -18.02
C LYS A 247 9.02 -1.67 -17.50
N GLU A 248 9.75 -0.79 -18.20
CA GLU A 248 11.08 -0.37 -17.77
C GLU A 248 11.04 0.48 -16.48
N VAL A 249 10.02 1.33 -16.32
CA VAL A 249 9.80 2.08 -15.06
C VAL A 249 9.58 1.13 -13.88
N ILE A 250 8.74 0.11 -14.04
CA ILE A 250 8.45 -0.88 -12.99
C ILE A 250 9.69 -1.73 -12.69
N LEU A 251 10.49 -2.10 -13.69
CA LEU A 251 11.75 -2.81 -13.48
C LEU A 251 12.76 -1.98 -12.69
N GLU A 252 12.88 -0.68 -12.97
CA GLU A 252 13.72 0.22 -12.18
C GLU A 252 13.15 0.47 -10.78
N GLU A 253 11.83 0.57 -10.63
CA GLU A 253 11.19 0.62 -9.31
C GLU A 253 11.52 -0.64 -8.50
N ARG A 254 11.39 -1.82 -9.09
CA ARG A 254 11.76 -3.09 -8.45
C ARG A 254 13.21 -3.04 -8.00
N ARG A 255 14.12 -2.66 -8.89
CA ARG A 255 15.55 -2.51 -8.60
C ARG A 255 15.81 -1.60 -7.41
N LEU A 256 15.09 -0.48 -7.31
CA LEU A 256 15.22 0.45 -6.19
C LEU A 256 14.62 -0.10 -4.88
N ARG A 257 13.44 -0.73 -4.95
CA ARG A 257 12.67 -1.17 -3.78
C ARG A 257 13.12 -2.52 -3.21
N VAL A 258 13.76 -3.36 -4.01
CA VAL A 258 14.14 -4.72 -3.63
C VAL A 258 15.66 -4.92 -3.76
N GLU A 259 16.21 -4.93 -4.97
CA GLU A 259 17.61 -5.31 -5.21
C GLU A 259 18.60 -4.33 -4.56
N ASN A 260 18.30 -3.03 -4.57
CA ASN A 260 19.11 -1.98 -3.94
C ASN A 260 18.66 -1.62 -2.50
N SER A 261 17.67 -2.34 -1.95
CA SER A 261 17.13 -2.10 -0.62
C SER A 261 17.41 -3.30 0.29
N PRO A 262 18.32 -3.18 1.27
CA PRO A 262 18.60 -4.28 2.20
C PRO A 262 17.34 -4.80 2.93
N ILE A 263 16.44 -3.88 3.29
CA ILE A 263 15.15 -4.21 3.92
C ILE A 263 14.22 -4.88 2.91
N GLY A 264 14.13 -4.36 1.68
CA GLY A 264 13.29 -4.93 0.62
C GLY A 264 13.68 -6.37 0.28
N LEU A 265 14.97 -6.61 0.06
CA LEU A 265 15.48 -7.96 -0.19
C LEU A 265 15.25 -8.89 1.02
N MET A 266 15.50 -8.41 2.24
CA MET A 266 15.25 -9.21 3.45
C MET A 266 13.77 -9.58 3.58
N ILE A 267 12.84 -8.66 3.33
CA ILE A 267 11.40 -8.94 3.34
C ILE A 267 11.02 -9.98 2.28
N GLU A 268 11.51 -9.85 1.05
CA GLU A 268 11.22 -10.83 -0.02
C GLU A 268 11.68 -12.23 0.40
N LYS A 269 12.91 -12.36 0.91
CA LYS A 269 13.44 -13.65 1.37
C LYS A 269 12.72 -14.18 2.62
N PHE A 270 12.31 -13.30 3.52
CA PHE A 270 11.57 -13.66 4.73
C PHE A 270 10.20 -14.25 4.39
N ILE A 271 9.44 -13.59 3.51
CA ILE A 271 8.10 -14.06 3.11
C ILE A 271 8.22 -15.37 2.32
N ASP A 272 9.22 -15.49 1.43
CA ASP A 272 9.49 -16.74 0.69
C ASP A 272 9.78 -17.93 1.62
N ALA A 273 10.44 -17.69 2.76
CA ALA A 273 10.64 -18.71 3.78
C ALA A 273 9.38 -18.96 4.62
N ALA A 274 8.55 -17.95 4.88
CA ALA A 274 7.36 -18.08 5.71
C ALA A 274 6.26 -18.91 5.03
N TYR A 275 6.08 -18.75 3.71
CA TYR A 275 5.00 -19.40 2.95
C TYR A 275 5.55 -20.36 1.89
N LYS A 276 4.99 -21.57 1.82
CA LYS A 276 5.37 -22.60 0.84
C LYS A 276 4.52 -22.55 -0.42
N VAL A 277 3.20 -22.38 -0.26
CA VAL A 277 2.25 -22.48 -1.38
C VAL A 277 1.32 -21.29 -1.49
N HIS A 278 1.01 -20.61 -0.38
CA HIS A 278 0.07 -19.49 -0.42
C HIS A 278 0.66 -18.30 -1.21
N PRO A 279 -0.12 -17.65 -2.11
CA PRO A 279 0.38 -16.57 -2.97
C PRO A 279 0.93 -15.34 -2.24
N TYR A 280 0.63 -15.17 -0.95
CA TYR A 280 1.31 -14.19 -0.10
C TYR A 280 2.84 -14.27 -0.14
N ARG A 281 3.42 -15.42 -0.54
CA ARG A 281 4.86 -15.56 -0.78
C ARG A 281 5.42 -14.66 -1.88
N ARG A 282 4.57 -14.20 -2.80
CA ARG A 282 4.96 -13.48 -4.01
C ARG A 282 5.07 -11.97 -3.71
N PRO A 283 6.13 -11.30 -4.18
CA PRO A 283 6.23 -9.85 -4.06
C PRO A 283 5.17 -9.17 -4.93
N VAL A 284 4.48 -8.16 -4.39
CA VAL A 284 3.41 -7.43 -5.12
C VAL A 284 3.91 -6.80 -6.42
N ILE A 285 5.16 -6.32 -6.44
CA ILE A 285 5.78 -5.75 -7.65
C ILE A 285 6.07 -6.80 -8.72
N GLY A 286 6.06 -8.09 -8.37
CA GLY A 286 6.43 -9.20 -9.24
C GLY A 286 7.92 -9.56 -9.19
N TYR A 287 8.25 -10.75 -9.70
CA TYR A 287 9.62 -11.19 -9.94
C TYR A 287 10.15 -10.57 -11.24
N ASP A 288 11.44 -10.19 -11.27
CA ASP A 288 12.08 -9.54 -12.43
C ASP A 288 11.81 -10.29 -13.75
N GLN A 289 11.97 -11.62 -13.74
CA GLN A 289 11.75 -12.44 -14.93
C GLN A 289 10.29 -12.42 -15.40
N ASP A 290 9.33 -12.42 -14.48
CA ASP A 290 7.91 -12.39 -14.81
C ASP A 290 7.54 -11.03 -15.42
N ILE A 291 7.98 -9.93 -14.81
CA ILE A 291 7.74 -8.55 -15.29
C ILE A 291 8.29 -8.39 -16.72
N ARG A 292 9.50 -8.89 -16.99
CA ARG A 292 10.10 -8.87 -18.33
C ARG A 292 9.24 -9.60 -19.36
N ASN A 293 8.62 -10.72 -18.96
CA ASN A 293 7.82 -11.57 -19.83
C ASN A 293 6.35 -11.17 -19.95
N LEU A 294 5.86 -10.21 -19.15
CA LEU A 294 4.49 -9.69 -19.26
C LEU A 294 4.25 -9.08 -20.65
N THR A 295 3.02 -9.23 -21.13
CA THR A 295 2.54 -8.65 -22.39
C THR A 295 1.31 -7.79 -22.18
N PRO A 296 0.96 -6.90 -23.14
CA PRO A 296 -0.32 -6.20 -23.10
C PRO A 296 -1.52 -7.16 -23.03
N GLU A 297 -1.44 -8.31 -23.69
CA GLU A 297 -2.46 -9.36 -23.63
C GLU A 297 -2.63 -9.93 -22.22
N ASP A 298 -1.54 -10.20 -21.49
CA ASP A 298 -1.59 -10.69 -20.12
C ASP A 298 -2.32 -9.69 -19.20
N VAL A 299 -1.98 -8.40 -19.31
CA VAL A 299 -2.63 -7.34 -18.52
C VAL A 299 -4.10 -7.18 -18.92
N GLN A 300 -4.42 -7.24 -20.22
CA GLN A 300 -5.79 -7.16 -20.70
C GLN A 300 -6.65 -8.35 -20.22
N LYS A 301 -6.08 -9.56 -20.20
CA LYS A 301 -6.73 -10.76 -19.68
C LYS A 301 -6.98 -10.65 -18.17
N PHE A 302 -6.01 -10.16 -17.42
CA PHE A 302 -6.15 -9.91 -15.99
C PHE A 302 -7.25 -8.87 -15.73
N TYR A 303 -7.21 -7.74 -16.44
CA TYR A 303 -8.25 -6.71 -16.38
C TYR A 303 -9.65 -7.27 -16.68
N ASN A 304 -9.82 -8.00 -17.78
CA ASN A 304 -11.12 -8.56 -18.20
C ASN A 304 -11.70 -9.55 -17.18
N THR A 305 -10.84 -10.24 -16.42
CA THR A 305 -11.22 -11.22 -15.41
C THR A 305 -11.65 -10.54 -14.10
N HIS A 306 -10.87 -9.55 -13.64
CA HIS A 306 -10.99 -9.03 -12.28
C HIS A 306 -11.64 -7.65 -12.18
N TYR A 307 -11.55 -6.80 -13.20
CA TYR A 307 -12.11 -5.44 -13.19
C TYR A 307 -13.56 -5.44 -13.72
N VAL A 308 -14.38 -6.31 -13.12
CA VAL A 308 -15.82 -6.41 -13.41
C VAL A 308 -16.63 -5.71 -12.31
N PRO A 309 -17.81 -5.12 -12.62
CA PRO A 309 -18.56 -4.32 -11.64
C PRO A 309 -18.84 -5.03 -10.31
N SER A 310 -19.14 -6.34 -10.33
CA SER A 310 -19.40 -7.10 -9.09
C SER A 310 -18.16 -7.36 -8.22
N ASN A 311 -16.96 -7.11 -8.73
CA ASN A 311 -15.69 -7.21 -8.02
C ASN A 311 -15.11 -5.84 -7.60
N LEU A 312 -15.85 -4.76 -7.88
CA LEU A 312 -15.49 -3.40 -7.51
C LEU A 312 -16.45 -2.89 -6.42
N ALA A 313 -15.92 -2.06 -5.53
CA ALA A 313 -16.70 -1.30 -4.56
C ALA A 313 -16.17 0.13 -4.46
N ILE A 314 -17.07 1.08 -4.30
CA ILE A 314 -16.75 2.51 -4.28
C ILE A 314 -17.25 3.14 -2.98
N ALA A 315 -16.42 3.97 -2.36
CA ALA A 315 -16.79 4.81 -1.24
C ALA A 315 -16.72 6.28 -1.62
N VAL A 316 -17.78 7.01 -1.29
CA VAL A 316 -17.90 8.46 -1.47
C VAL A 316 -18.12 9.08 -0.09
N VAL A 317 -17.17 9.89 0.38
CA VAL A 317 -17.20 10.44 1.74
C VAL A 317 -16.96 11.94 1.71
N GLY A 318 -17.92 12.73 2.17
CA GLY A 318 -17.81 14.19 2.21
C GLY A 318 -19.12 14.93 1.99
N ASP A 319 -19.03 16.16 1.51
CA ASP A 319 -20.18 17.03 1.26
C ASP A 319 -20.90 16.61 -0.03
N VAL A 320 -21.77 15.60 0.10
CA VAL A 320 -22.54 15.00 -0.99
C VAL A 320 -23.94 14.62 -0.53
N ASN A 321 -24.89 14.63 -1.46
CA ASN A 321 -26.22 14.05 -1.25
C ASN A 321 -26.24 12.59 -1.76
N PRO A 322 -26.58 11.59 -0.93
CA PRO A 322 -26.60 10.19 -1.35
C PRO A 322 -27.54 9.86 -2.52
N ALA A 323 -28.68 10.55 -2.64
CA ALA A 323 -29.60 10.34 -3.75
C ALA A 323 -28.99 10.81 -5.08
N GLU A 324 -28.24 11.92 -5.05
CA GLU A 324 -27.52 12.43 -6.21
C GLU A 324 -26.35 11.51 -6.60
N VAL A 325 -25.60 11.01 -5.61
CA VAL A 325 -24.55 10.01 -5.84
C VAL A 325 -25.13 8.77 -6.52
N LYS A 326 -26.30 8.29 -6.08
CA LYS A 326 -26.98 7.15 -6.70
C LYS A 326 -27.42 7.43 -8.14
N ARG A 327 -28.01 8.60 -8.41
CA ARG A 327 -28.42 9.03 -9.76
C ARG A 327 -27.22 9.05 -10.71
N LEU A 328 -26.12 9.69 -10.29
CA LEU A 328 -24.90 9.77 -11.08
C LEU A 328 -24.24 8.40 -11.26
N ALA A 329 -24.22 7.56 -10.22
CA ALA A 329 -23.71 6.21 -10.32
C ALA A 329 -24.46 5.38 -11.37
N GLN A 330 -25.79 5.51 -11.47
CA GLN A 330 -26.57 4.85 -12.52
C GLN A 330 -26.19 5.34 -13.92
N ILE A 331 -26.00 6.66 -14.11
CA ILE A 331 -25.63 7.25 -15.40
C ILE A 331 -24.23 6.81 -15.83
N TYR A 332 -23.24 6.94 -14.94
CA TYR A 332 -21.83 6.78 -15.29
C TYR A 332 -21.32 5.35 -15.13
N PHE A 333 -21.82 4.57 -14.18
CA PHE A 333 -21.36 3.20 -13.95
C PHE A 333 -22.39 2.14 -14.35
N GLY A 334 -23.67 2.49 -14.49
CA GLY A 334 -24.71 1.56 -14.96
C GLY A 334 -24.49 1.05 -16.39
N ARG A 335 -23.69 1.77 -17.18
CA ARG A 335 -23.28 1.41 -18.55
C ARG A 335 -22.29 0.22 -18.63
N PHE A 336 -21.71 -0.21 -17.51
CA PHE A 336 -20.79 -1.36 -17.50
C PHE A 336 -21.57 -2.67 -17.64
N PRO A 337 -21.10 -3.62 -18.45
CA PRO A 337 -21.74 -4.92 -18.58
C PRO A 337 -21.66 -5.68 -17.25
N ALA A 338 -22.80 -6.22 -16.83
CA ALA A 338 -22.86 -7.12 -15.68
C ALA A 338 -22.04 -8.39 -15.98
N LYS A 339 -21.12 -8.73 -15.10
CA LYS A 339 -20.36 -9.98 -15.13
C LYS A 339 -20.17 -10.47 -13.70
N PRO A 340 -20.26 -11.78 -13.43
CA PRO A 340 -19.98 -12.32 -12.11
C PRO A 340 -18.49 -12.17 -11.78
N LYS A 341 -18.20 -12.00 -10.51
CA LYS A 341 -16.85 -12.01 -9.98
C LYS A 341 -16.23 -13.40 -10.19
N ALA A 342 -14.98 -13.44 -10.67
CA ALA A 342 -14.21 -14.68 -10.72
C ALA A 342 -13.97 -15.22 -9.31
N VAL A 343 -14.23 -16.51 -9.11
CA VAL A 343 -13.93 -17.20 -7.84
C VAL A 343 -12.62 -17.94 -8.02
N GLU A 344 -11.55 -17.39 -7.46
CA GLU A 344 -10.25 -18.05 -7.46
C GLU A 344 -10.08 -18.93 -6.22
N GLN A 345 -9.54 -20.12 -6.43
CA GLN A 345 -9.18 -21.02 -5.34
C GLN A 345 -7.77 -20.70 -4.85
N ILE A 346 -7.68 -19.87 -3.81
CA ILE A 346 -6.40 -19.58 -3.17
C ILE A 346 -5.96 -20.80 -2.36
N PRO A 347 -4.77 -21.38 -2.63
CA PRO A 347 -4.30 -22.55 -1.92
C PRO A 347 -4.03 -22.20 -0.45
N THR A 348 -4.52 -23.04 0.47
CA THR A 348 -4.27 -22.87 1.91
C THR A 348 -2.83 -23.20 2.25
N GLU A 349 -2.16 -22.35 3.04
CA GLU A 349 -0.81 -22.62 3.52
C GLU A 349 -0.81 -23.82 4.49
N PRO A 350 0.03 -24.85 4.28
CA PRO A 350 0.18 -25.91 5.25
C PRO A 350 0.79 -25.40 6.55
N ALA A 351 0.31 -25.93 7.68
CA ALA A 351 0.85 -25.58 8.99
C ALA A 351 2.37 -25.75 9.05
N GLN A 352 3.05 -24.72 9.54
CA GLN A 352 4.48 -24.78 9.80
C GLN A 352 4.76 -25.74 10.97
N LYS A 353 5.82 -26.55 10.85
CA LYS A 353 6.16 -27.62 11.82
C LYS A 353 7.48 -27.40 12.57
N GLN A 354 8.24 -26.39 12.21
CA GLN A 354 9.56 -26.09 12.77
C GLN A 354 9.90 -24.61 12.53
N THR A 355 10.81 -24.05 13.33
CA THR A 355 11.32 -22.69 13.07
C THR A 355 11.99 -22.65 11.70
N ARG A 356 11.75 -21.58 10.95
CA ARG A 356 12.46 -21.27 9.69
C ARG A 356 13.29 -20.02 9.91
N GLU A 357 14.49 -19.96 9.33
CA GLU A 357 15.38 -18.82 9.48
C GLU A 357 15.99 -18.46 8.13
N VAL A 358 16.10 -17.16 7.87
CA VAL A 358 16.83 -16.61 6.73
C VAL A 358 17.77 -15.52 7.22
N THR A 359 19.01 -15.61 6.78
CA THR A 359 20.05 -14.62 7.08
C THR A 359 20.54 -13.99 5.78
N VAL A 360 20.52 -12.67 5.71
CA VAL A 360 21.01 -11.87 4.57
C VAL A 360 22.18 -11.02 5.07
N GLN A 361 23.31 -11.06 4.36
CA GLN A 361 24.49 -10.24 4.67
C GLN A 361 24.66 -9.14 3.61
N LEU A 362 24.47 -7.89 4.01
CA LEU A 362 24.57 -6.72 3.13
C LEU A 362 25.26 -5.55 3.86
N PRO A 363 25.84 -4.57 3.15
CA PRO A 363 26.39 -3.36 3.78
C PRO A 363 25.24 -2.47 4.30
N SER A 364 24.66 -2.84 5.44
CA SER A 364 23.50 -2.21 6.04
C SER A 364 23.51 -2.28 7.56
N GLN A 365 22.71 -1.46 8.24
CA GLN A 365 22.48 -1.60 9.68
C GLN A 365 21.87 -2.98 9.98
N PRO A 366 22.31 -3.67 11.04
CA PRO A 366 21.70 -4.93 11.43
C PRO A 366 20.23 -4.75 11.81
N TRP A 367 19.40 -5.68 11.34
CA TRP A 367 17.96 -5.64 11.54
C TRP A 367 17.41 -7.04 11.74
N TYR A 368 16.52 -7.18 12.71
CA TYR A 368 15.91 -8.45 13.09
C TYR A 368 14.41 -8.38 12.92
N LEU A 369 13.82 -9.46 12.41
CA LEU A 369 12.38 -9.66 12.35
C LEU A 369 12.01 -11.13 12.63
N GLU A 370 10.86 -11.35 13.23
CA GLU A 370 10.23 -12.67 13.32
C GLU A 370 8.72 -12.56 13.10
N GLY A 371 8.14 -13.59 12.48
CA GLY A 371 6.72 -13.65 12.18
C GLY A 371 6.11 -14.98 12.59
N TYR A 372 4.84 -14.93 12.98
CA TYR A 372 4.05 -16.08 13.41
C TYR A 372 2.76 -16.16 12.62
N HIS A 373 2.42 -17.33 12.07
CA HIS A 373 1.16 -17.45 11.34
C HIS A 373 -0.03 -17.27 12.29
N ARG A 374 -1.03 -16.54 11.81
CA ARG A 374 -2.30 -16.27 12.46
C ARG A 374 -3.45 -16.42 11.47
N PRO A 375 -4.68 -16.66 11.94
CA PRO A 375 -5.86 -16.68 11.08
C PRO A 375 -6.14 -15.34 10.38
N ALA A 376 -7.07 -15.37 9.42
CA ALA A 376 -7.60 -14.20 8.71
C ALA A 376 -8.32 -13.19 9.64
N ILE A 377 -8.54 -11.98 9.14
CA ILE A 377 -9.27 -10.88 9.83
C ILE A 377 -10.69 -11.28 10.28
N THR A 378 -11.32 -12.24 9.60
CA THR A 378 -12.66 -12.75 9.92
C THR A 378 -12.69 -13.70 11.11
N HIS A 379 -11.53 -14.14 11.62
CA HIS A 379 -11.46 -15.05 12.75
C HIS A 379 -11.89 -14.34 14.07
N PRO A 380 -12.60 -15.03 14.98
CA PRO A 380 -13.08 -14.43 16.24
C PRO A 380 -11.97 -13.83 17.12
N ASP A 381 -10.76 -14.41 17.06
CA ASP A 381 -9.60 -13.91 17.81
C ASP A 381 -8.90 -12.69 17.16
N ASN A 382 -9.40 -12.14 16.04
CA ASN A 382 -8.78 -10.99 15.38
C ASN A 382 -8.55 -9.82 16.36
N ALA A 383 -9.57 -9.48 17.16
CA ALA A 383 -9.48 -8.43 18.18
C ALA A 383 -8.41 -8.73 19.26
N VAL A 384 -8.16 -10.00 19.58
CA VAL A 384 -7.11 -10.40 20.54
C VAL A 384 -5.73 -10.15 19.94
N TYR A 385 -5.52 -10.48 18.67
CA TYR A 385 -4.26 -10.20 17.98
C TYR A 385 -3.97 -8.70 17.83
N GLU A 386 -4.98 -7.88 17.54
CA GLU A 386 -4.85 -6.41 17.52
C GLU A 386 -4.43 -5.86 18.89
N ILE A 387 -5.02 -6.40 19.97
CA ILE A 387 -4.67 -6.02 21.33
C ILE A 387 -3.24 -6.45 21.67
N ILE A 388 -2.80 -7.65 21.26
CA ILE A 388 -1.41 -8.10 21.45
C ILE A 388 -0.44 -7.17 20.72
N ALA A 389 -0.73 -6.80 19.46
CA ALA A 389 0.10 -5.86 18.69
C ALA A 389 0.20 -4.52 19.42
N SER A 390 -0.94 -4.01 19.91
CA SER A 390 -0.97 -2.74 20.62
C SER A 390 -0.22 -2.78 21.96
N LEU A 391 -0.30 -3.88 22.72
CA LEU A 391 0.40 -4.03 24.00
C LEU A 391 1.91 -4.07 23.81
N LEU A 392 2.37 -4.81 22.80
CA LEU A 392 3.78 -5.02 22.55
C LEU A 392 4.43 -3.82 21.88
N SER A 393 3.74 -3.09 21.00
CA SER A 393 4.43 -2.21 20.04
C SER A 393 3.95 -0.77 19.98
N ASN A 394 2.75 -0.45 20.49
CA ASN A 394 2.14 0.85 20.22
C ASN A 394 2.59 1.96 21.18
N GLY A 395 3.48 2.82 20.70
CA GLY A 395 3.98 4.01 21.39
C GLY A 395 4.99 3.73 22.50
N ARG A 396 5.46 4.79 23.18
CA ARG A 396 6.51 4.72 24.21
C ARG A 396 6.12 3.96 25.48
N THR A 397 4.85 3.61 25.61
CA THR A 397 4.35 2.85 26.78
C THR A 397 4.24 1.35 26.54
N SER A 398 4.56 0.90 25.32
CA SER A 398 4.50 -0.50 24.91
C SER A 398 5.62 -1.33 25.55
N ARG A 399 5.39 -2.63 25.70
CA ARG A 399 6.36 -3.51 26.38
C ARG A 399 7.69 -3.60 25.63
N LEU A 400 7.67 -3.69 24.30
CA LEU A 400 8.90 -3.76 23.50
C LEU A 400 9.69 -2.47 23.56
N TYR A 401 9.04 -1.31 23.49
CA TYR A 401 9.74 -0.04 23.61
C TYR A 401 10.41 0.09 24.99
N LYS A 402 9.65 -0.11 26.06
CA LYS A 402 10.19 0.01 27.43
C LYS A 402 11.36 -0.95 27.68
N SER A 403 11.21 -2.21 27.26
CA SER A 403 12.21 -3.24 27.53
C SER A 403 13.43 -3.10 26.62
N LEU A 404 13.25 -3.16 25.29
CA LEU A 404 14.36 -3.26 24.35
C LEU A 404 15.03 -1.91 24.06
N VAL A 405 14.28 -0.80 24.07
CA VAL A 405 14.79 0.54 23.69
C VAL A 405 15.22 1.33 24.92
N GLU A 406 14.37 1.42 25.94
CA GLU A 406 14.62 2.30 27.09
C GLU A 406 15.50 1.64 28.16
N GLN A 407 15.16 0.41 28.59
CA GLN A 407 15.83 -0.29 29.70
C GLN A 407 17.10 -1.01 29.26
N GLN A 408 16.99 -1.94 28.32
CA GLN A 408 18.12 -2.77 27.87
C GLN A 408 19.00 -2.05 26.84
N ARG A 409 18.44 -1.08 26.10
CA ARG A 409 19.12 -0.29 25.05
C ARG A 409 19.76 -1.13 23.94
N VAL A 410 19.24 -2.35 23.72
CA VAL A 410 19.68 -3.27 22.66
C VAL A 410 19.07 -2.95 21.29
N ALA A 411 18.01 -2.13 21.27
CA ALA A 411 17.32 -1.73 20.04
C ALA A 411 17.16 -0.21 19.92
N LEU A 412 17.29 0.32 18.70
CA LEU A 412 16.91 1.70 18.36
C LEU A 412 15.39 1.83 18.20
N THR A 413 14.76 0.78 17.68
CA THR A 413 13.31 0.67 17.58
C THR A 413 12.92 -0.78 17.76
N ALA A 414 11.76 -1.03 18.36
CA ALA A 414 11.16 -2.36 18.44
C ALA A 414 9.65 -2.23 18.27
N GLN A 415 9.11 -2.90 17.25
CA GLN A 415 7.72 -2.76 16.83
C GLN A 415 7.16 -4.12 16.36
N GLY A 416 5.87 -4.12 16.11
CA GLY A 416 5.13 -5.28 15.69
C GLY A 416 3.70 -4.91 15.36
N PHE A 417 3.09 -5.68 14.48
CA PHE A 417 1.77 -5.42 13.92
C PHE A 417 1.09 -6.71 13.51
N SER A 418 -0.24 -6.66 13.42
CA SER A 418 -1.07 -7.76 12.95
C SER A 418 -1.38 -7.57 11.47
N GLY A 419 -1.26 -8.64 10.67
CA GLY A 419 -1.55 -8.58 9.24
C GLY A 419 -0.31 -8.30 8.41
N PHE A 420 0.37 -9.35 7.97
CA PHE A 420 1.48 -9.27 7.02
C PHE A 420 1.57 -10.52 6.14
N PRO A 421 1.75 -10.40 4.81
CA PRO A 421 1.73 -9.18 3.99
C PRO A 421 0.31 -8.69 3.62
N GLY A 422 -0.72 -9.36 4.12
CA GLY A 422 -2.14 -8.99 4.03
C GLY A 422 -2.89 -9.54 5.25
N ASP A 423 -4.20 -9.42 5.30
CA ASP A 423 -5.01 -9.91 6.43
C ASP A 423 -6.37 -10.55 6.04
N LYS A 424 -6.74 -10.55 4.76
CA LYS A 424 -7.95 -11.19 4.23
C LYS A 424 -7.91 -12.71 4.38
N TYR A 425 -6.73 -13.32 4.23
CA TYR A 425 -6.46 -14.75 4.40
C TYR A 425 -5.53 -14.97 5.61
N PRO A 426 -5.31 -16.23 6.06
CA PRO A 426 -4.33 -16.53 7.09
C PRO A 426 -2.97 -15.91 6.77
N ASN A 427 -2.45 -15.14 7.72
CA ASN A 427 -1.35 -14.19 7.53
C ASN A 427 -0.33 -14.29 8.66
N LEU A 428 0.62 -13.36 8.75
CA LEU A 428 1.58 -13.28 9.84
C LEU A 428 1.25 -12.15 10.83
N MET A 429 1.48 -12.41 12.11
CA MET A 429 1.83 -11.35 13.07
C MET A 429 3.34 -11.15 13.01
N LEU A 430 3.78 -9.92 12.76
CA LEU A 430 5.20 -9.60 12.58
C LEU A 430 5.73 -8.78 13.76
N PHE A 431 6.94 -9.10 14.22
CA PHE A 431 7.72 -8.28 15.15
C PHE A 431 9.07 -8.00 14.53
N TYR A 432 9.59 -6.78 14.71
CA TYR A 432 10.90 -6.42 14.24
C TYR A 432 11.58 -5.41 15.16
N ALA A 433 12.90 -5.35 15.10
CA ALA A 433 13.65 -4.33 15.79
C ALA A 433 14.98 -4.02 15.10
N LEU A 434 15.36 -2.74 15.15
CA LEU A 434 16.63 -2.21 14.64
C LEU A 434 17.68 -2.31 15.73
N THR A 435 18.81 -2.96 15.46
CA THR A 435 19.86 -3.19 16.47
C THR A 435 20.56 -1.88 16.86
N ALA A 436 20.78 -1.67 18.16
CA ALA A 436 21.56 -0.55 18.64
C ALA A 436 23.08 -0.75 18.41
N PRO A 437 23.87 0.32 18.27
CA PRO A 437 25.32 0.20 18.13
C PRO A 437 25.95 -0.60 19.27
N GLY A 438 26.90 -1.50 18.94
CA GLY A 438 27.58 -2.35 19.92
C GLY A 438 26.82 -3.62 20.33
N HIS A 439 25.60 -3.81 19.83
CA HIS A 439 24.77 -4.99 20.08
C HIS A 439 24.65 -5.90 18.86
N THR A 440 24.21 -7.15 19.09
CA THR A 440 23.98 -8.13 18.03
C THR A 440 22.50 -8.38 17.77
N VAL A 441 22.17 -8.94 16.59
CA VAL A 441 20.79 -9.35 16.29
C VAL A 441 20.33 -10.51 17.19
N ASP A 442 21.24 -11.34 17.69
CA ASP A 442 20.90 -12.47 18.56
C ASP A 442 20.59 -12.02 20.01
N GLU A 443 21.28 -10.99 20.51
CA GLU A 443 20.93 -10.31 21.76
C GLU A 443 19.52 -9.73 21.67
N LEU A 444 19.24 -9.02 20.57
CA LEU A 444 17.93 -8.42 20.32
C LEU A 444 16.83 -9.48 20.17
N ALA A 445 17.10 -10.58 19.46
CA ALA A 445 16.19 -11.72 19.34
C ALA A 445 15.87 -12.31 20.71
N THR A 446 16.85 -12.42 21.60
CA THR A 446 16.68 -12.92 22.96
C THR A 446 15.82 -11.98 23.81
N ALA A 447 16.08 -10.68 23.74
CA ALA A 447 15.29 -9.67 24.44
C ALA A 447 13.83 -9.64 23.95
N LEU A 448 13.60 -9.70 22.63
CA LEU A 448 12.25 -9.76 22.04
C LEU A 448 11.49 -10.99 22.51
N ARG A 449 12.11 -12.17 22.39
CA ARG A 449 11.49 -13.45 22.80
C ARG A 449 11.18 -13.47 24.29
N THR A 450 12.01 -12.84 25.12
CA THR A 450 11.75 -12.71 26.56
C THR A 450 10.43 -11.97 26.82
N GLU A 451 10.16 -10.86 26.11
CA GLU A 451 8.89 -10.14 26.26
C GLU A 451 7.68 -10.91 25.72
N ILE A 452 7.87 -11.70 24.66
CA ILE A 452 6.83 -12.60 24.14
C ILE A 452 6.53 -13.72 25.14
N GLU A 453 7.54 -14.31 25.77
CA GLU A 453 7.34 -15.33 26.81
C GLU A 453 6.65 -14.74 28.05
N LYS A 454 7.01 -13.52 28.48
CA LYS A 454 6.27 -12.83 29.55
C LYS A 454 4.80 -12.63 29.20
N LEU A 455 4.46 -12.34 27.94
CA LEU A 455 3.05 -12.24 27.52
C LEU A 455 2.30 -13.59 27.65
N LYS A 456 3.01 -14.72 27.49
CA LYS A 456 2.45 -16.06 27.63
C LYS A 456 2.29 -16.48 29.10
N THR A 457 3.22 -16.09 29.97
CA THR A 457 3.30 -16.60 31.35
C THR A 457 2.75 -15.63 32.38
N GLU A 458 2.87 -14.32 32.15
CA GLU A 458 2.45 -13.27 33.08
C GLU A 458 1.12 -12.65 32.61
N PRO A 459 0.14 -12.47 33.51
CA PRO A 459 -1.12 -11.83 33.15
C PRO A 459 -0.89 -10.35 32.81
N VAL A 460 -1.54 -9.89 31.73
CA VAL A 460 -1.64 -8.46 31.42
C VAL A 460 -2.47 -7.78 32.51
N THR A 461 -1.93 -6.70 33.07
CA THR A 461 -2.64 -5.94 34.11
C THR A 461 -3.88 -5.25 33.55
N ASP A 462 -4.90 -5.05 34.37
CA ASP A 462 -6.11 -4.34 33.97
C ASP A 462 -5.79 -2.93 33.46
N ALA A 463 -4.82 -2.24 34.08
CA ALA A 463 -4.39 -0.92 33.65
C ALA A 463 -3.79 -0.91 32.23
N GLU A 464 -2.94 -1.90 31.89
CA GLU A 464 -2.41 -2.04 30.54
C GLU A 464 -3.52 -2.35 29.53
N LEU A 465 -4.41 -3.28 29.86
CA LEU A 465 -5.52 -3.68 28.99
C LEU A 465 -6.49 -2.52 28.73
N GLN A 466 -6.86 -1.77 29.77
CA GLN A 466 -7.74 -0.61 29.61
C GLN A 466 -7.07 0.51 28.81
N ARG A 467 -5.75 0.70 28.96
CA ARG A 467 -5.00 1.68 28.16
C ARG A 467 -5.07 1.36 26.68
N VAL A 468 -4.81 0.11 26.28
CA VAL A 468 -4.84 -0.28 24.86
C VAL A 468 -6.26 -0.24 24.28
N LYS A 469 -7.29 -0.64 25.05
CA LYS A 469 -8.70 -0.52 24.64
C LYS A 469 -9.11 0.94 24.44
N THR A 470 -8.71 1.83 25.35
CA THR A 470 -8.98 3.27 25.25
C THR A 470 -8.30 3.86 24.01
N LYS A 471 -7.06 3.43 23.75
CA LYS A 471 -6.32 3.87 22.57
C LYS A 471 -6.95 3.41 21.26
N ALA A 472 -7.40 2.15 21.16
CA ALA A 472 -8.10 1.65 19.98
C ALA A 472 -9.33 2.51 19.63
N ARG A 473 -10.11 2.89 20.66
CA ARG A 473 -11.24 3.82 20.50
C ARG A 473 -10.80 5.19 19.98
N ALA A 474 -9.74 5.77 20.56
CA ALA A 474 -9.20 7.05 20.14
C ALA A 474 -8.63 7.01 18.70
N ASP A 475 -8.05 5.90 18.30
CA ASP A 475 -7.52 5.72 16.95
C ASP A 475 -8.65 5.63 15.91
N LEU A 476 -9.76 4.93 16.21
CA LEU A 476 -10.95 4.96 15.33
C LEU A 476 -11.54 6.37 15.23
N LEU A 477 -11.67 7.09 16.36
CA LEU A 477 -12.17 8.48 16.34
C LEU A 477 -11.36 9.37 15.40
N ARG A 478 -10.02 9.26 15.44
CA ARG A 478 -9.16 10.02 14.54
C ARG A 478 -9.37 9.66 13.07
N THR A 479 -9.64 8.40 12.76
CA THR A 479 -9.97 7.98 11.40
C THR A 479 -11.32 8.55 10.94
N LEU A 480 -12.31 8.66 11.83
CA LEU A 480 -13.61 9.27 11.53
C LEU A 480 -13.49 10.74 11.11
N ASP A 481 -12.47 11.45 11.56
CA ASP A 481 -12.22 12.84 11.19
C ASP A 481 -11.70 13.01 9.75
N SER A 482 -11.26 11.93 9.07
CA SER A 482 -10.74 11.96 7.70
C SER A 482 -11.72 11.37 6.68
N ASN A 483 -12.07 12.13 5.64
CA ASN A 483 -12.92 11.61 4.54
C ASN A 483 -12.26 10.42 3.84
N MET A 484 -11.00 10.56 3.43
CA MET A 484 -10.24 9.49 2.77
C MET A 484 -9.99 8.30 3.69
N GLY A 485 -9.64 8.57 4.96
CA GLY A 485 -9.44 7.52 5.96
C GLY A 485 -10.71 6.67 6.16
N MET A 486 -11.87 7.31 6.21
CA MET A 486 -13.15 6.60 6.27
C MET A 486 -13.49 5.85 4.99
N ALA A 487 -13.26 6.45 3.81
CA ALA A 487 -13.49 5.77 2.54
C ALA A 487 -12.69 4.45 2.46
N GLN A 488 -11.42 4.49 2.88
CA GLN A 488 -10.57 3.32 2.95
C GLN A 488 -11.09 2.29 3.95
N GLN A 489 -11.34 2.66 5.21
CA GLN A 489 -11.79 1.71 6.24
C GLN A 489 -13.13 1.05 5.90
N LEU A 490 -14.09 1.81 5.37
CA LEU A 490 -15.40 1.26 4.98
C LEU A 490 -15.23 0.17 3.91
N LEU A 491 -14.36 0.39 2.93
CA LEU A 491 -14.13 -0.57 1.85
C LEU A 491 -13.27 -1.74 2.27
N GLU A 492 -12.23 -1.55 3.10
CA GLU A 492 -11.48 -2.68 3.67
C GLU A 492 -12.40 -3.65 4.39
N TYR A 493 -13.27 -3.14 5.27
CA TYR A 493 -14.20 -3.99 6.01
C TYR A 493 -15.31 -4.58 5.14
N GLU A 494 -15.85 -3.80 4.20
CA GLU A 494 -16.84 -4.32 3.26
C GLU A 494 -16.29 -5.50 2.47
N VAL A 495 -15.11 -5.33 1.88
CA VAL A 495 -14.53 -6.34 0.98
C VAL A 495 -13.98 -7.55 1.74
N LYS A 496 -13.28 -7.33 2.86
CA LYS A 496 -12.62 -8.42 3.59
C LYS A 496 -13.53 -9.17 4.55
N THR A 497 -14.58 -8.51 5.05
CA THR A 497 -15.46 -9.10 6.09
C THR A 497 -16.93 -9.19 5.66
N GLY A 498 -17.26 -8.73 4.45
CA GLY A 498 -18.62 -8.75 3.89
C GLY A 498 -19.53 -7.64 4.42
N SER A 499 -19.05 -6.77 5.31
CA SER A 499 -19.83 -5.62 5.78
C SER A 499 -18.95 -4.53 6.37
N TRP A 500 -19.09 -3.30 5.87
CA TRP A 500 -18.49 -2.11 6.48
C TRP A 500 -18.89 -1.92 7.96
N ARG A 501 -20.04 -2.48 8.40
CA ARG A 501 -20.51 -2.40 9.79
C ARG A 501 -19.55 -3.08 10.77
N ASN A 502 -18.75 -4.04 10.30
CA ASN A 502 -17.79 -4.75 11.12
C ASN A 502 -16.64 -3.84 11.61
N LEU A 503 -16.37 -2.72 10.92
CA LEU A 503 -15.46 -1.67 11.39
C LEU A 503 -15.85 -1.18 12.80
N PHE A 504 -17.15 -0.92 12.99
CA PHE A 504 -17.67 -0.41 14.26
C PHE A 504 -17.81 -1.51 15.31
N LYS A 505 -18.26 -2.71 14.91
CA LYS A 505 -18.35 -3.88 15.80
C LYS A 505 -17.00 -4.31 16.34
N GLN A 506 -15.90 -4.02 15.64
CA GLN A 506 -14.56 -4.34 16.12
C GLN A 506 -14.26 -3.68 17.47
N LEU A 507 -14.80 -2.50 17.74
CA LEU A 507 -14.61 -1.85 19.05
C LEU A 507 -15.27 -2.61 20.19
N ASP A 508 -16.44 -3.21 19.95
CA ASP A 508 -17.13 -4.05 20.93
C ASP A 508 -16.35 -5.35 21.15
N GLN A 509 -15.83 -5.95 20.08
CA GLN A 509 -14.97 -7.13 20.15
C GLN A 509 -13.70 -6.82 20.96
N ILE A 510 -13.04 -5.69 20.69
CA ILE A 510 -11.87 -5.21 21.44
C ILE A 510 -12.25 -4.96 22.91
N ALA A 511 -13.39 -4.33 23.18
CA ALA A 511 -13.86 -4.08 24.54
C ALA A 511 -14.10 -5.38 25.33
N ALA A 512 -14.54 -6.44 24.65
CA ALA A 512 -14.83 -7.75 25.24
C ALA A 512 -13.58 -8.60 25.54
N VAL A 513 -12.41 -8.30 24.94
CA VAL A 513 -11.16 -9.06 25.16
C VAL A 513 -10.79 -9.12 26.64
N LYS A 514 -10.51 -10.30 27.17
CA LYS A 514 -10.03 -10.52 28.55
C LYS A 514 -8.54 -10.86 28.57
N THR A 515 -7.90 -10.68 29.72
CA THR A 515 -6.50 -11.08 29.92
C THR A 515 -6.26 -12.57 29.62
N ALA A 516 -7.22 -13.43 29.94
CA ALA A 516 -7.14 -14.86 29.64
C ALA A 516 -7.12 -15.15 28.12
N ASP A 517 -7.82 -14.35 27.31
CA ASP A 517 -7.82 -14.50 25.85
C ASP A 517 -6.45 -14.18 25.27
N ILE A 518 -5.82 -13.11 25.77
CA ILE A 518 -4.47 -12.70 25.37
C ILE A 518 -3.46 -13.83 25.64
N GLN A 519 -3.48 -14.40 26.85
CA GLN A 519 -2.57 -15.50 27.20
C GLN A 519 -2.85 -16.76 26.37
N ARG A 520 -4.12 -17.10 26.14
CA ARG A 520 -4.49 -18.24 25.28
C ARG A 520 -3.95 -18.08 23.87
N VAL A 521 -4.20 -16.93 23.23
CA VAL A 521 -3.76 -16.65 21.86
C VAL A 521 -2.24 -16.57 21.77
N ALA A 522 -1.58 -15.93 22.74
CA ALA A 522 -0.12 -15.87 22.80
C ALA A 522 0.51 -17.26 22.92
N LYS A 523 -0.03 -18.14 23.78
CA LYS A 523 0.45 -19.52 23.94
C LYS A 523 0.24 -20.36 22.68
N ALA A 524 -0.88 -20.19 22.00
CA ALA A 524 -1.21 -20.94 20.79
C ALA A 524 -0.43 -20.47 19.55
N SER A 525 -0.13 -19.17 19.46
CA SER A 525 0.45 -18.58 18.25
C SER A 525 1.98 -18.50 18.30
N PHE A 526 2.55 -18.15 19.46
CA PHE A 526 3.97 -17.85 19.61
C PHE A 526 4.73 -19.09 20.06
N THR A 527 4.82 -20.06 19.14
CA THR A 527 5.57 -21.31 19.31
C THR A 527 6.74 -21.38 18.32
N PRO A 528 7.81 -22.14 18.62
CA PRO A 528 8.91 -22.35 17.68
C PRO A 528 8.46 -22.93 16.33
N GLU A 529 7.46 -23.81 16.33
CA GLU A 529 6.95 -24.49 15.14
C GLU A 529 6.20 -23.55 14.21
N ASN A 530 5.72 -22.41 14.73
CA ASN A 530 4.99 -21.40 13.97
C ASN A 530 5.83 -20.16 13.62
N ARG A 531 7.14 -20.17 13.91
CA ARG A 531 8.00 -18.99 13.81
C ARG A 531 8.89 -18.99 12.57
N THR A 532 8.88 -17.89 11.83
CA THR A 532 9.89 -17.58 10.81
C THR A 532 10.75 -16.41 11.25
N ILE A 533 12.06 -16.49 11.08
CA ILE A 533 13.05 -15.49 11.51
C ILE A 533 13.77 -14.92 10.28
N GLY A 534 13.95 -13.60 10.28
CA GLY A 534 14.82 -12.88 9.35
C GLY A 534 15.93 -12.16 10.10
N LYS A 535 17.17 -12.30 9.64
CA LYS A 535 18.34 -11.59 10.17
C LYS A 535 19.06 -10.89 9.03
N LEU A 536 19.02 -9.56 9.03
CA LEU A 536 19.87 -8.75 8.19
C LEU A 536 21.13 -8.39 8.98
N LEU A 537 22.28 -8.87 8.51
CA LEU A 537 23.58 -8.65 9.12
C LEU A 537 24.40 -7.69 8.28
N SER A 538 25.18 -6.82 8.94
CA SER A 538 26.16 -6.00 8.25
C SER A 538 27.28 -6.88 7.70
N LYS A 539 27.54 -6.80 6.41
CA LYS A 539 28.79 -7.32 5.83
C LYS A 539 29.93 -6.42 6.30
N GLN A 540 30.96 -6.98 6.93
CA GLN A 540 32.20 -6.24 7.20
C GLN A 540 32.89 -5.99 5.86
N SER A 541 33.25 -4.72 5.61
CA SER A 541 33.96 -4.28 4.40
C SER A 541 35.35 -4.89 4.29
#